data_AF-A0A368HEY1-F1
#
_entry.id   AF-A0A368HEY1-F1
#
_cell.length_a   1.000
_cell.length_b   1.000
_cell.length_c   1.000
_cell.angle_alpha   90.00
_cell.angle_beta   90.00
_cell.angle_gamma   90.00
#
_symmetry.space_group_name_H-M   'P 1'
#
loop_
_entity.id
_entity.type
_entity.pdbx_description
1 polymer ?
#
loop_
_entity_poly.entity_id
_entity_poly.type
_entity_poly.pdbx_seq_one_letter_code
_entity_poly.pdbx_strand_id
1 'polypeptide(L)'
;MTRTDRLQGLGLVRLVGRDYAVTEIGWDKFTALGLERSTLESARRHLARRCIDWSERRPHIGGAVGAALALYLEQQRWIRREGKTRCVHVTAQGGRGLWEAFGFHWRG
;
A
#
# COMPACT_ATOMS: atom_id res chain seq x y z
N MET A 1 -5.62 12.95 6.03
CA MET A 1 -5.83 11.50 5.85
C MET A 1 -4.50 10.88 5.48
N THR A 2 -4.00 9.92 6.26
CA THR A 2 -2.75 9.22 5.92
C THR A 2 -2.96 8.12 4.88
N ARG A 3 -1.85 7.62 4.34
CA ARG A 3 -1.80 6.52 3.36
C ARG A 3 -2.39 5.19 3.88
N THR A 4 -2.49 4.97 5.19
CA THR A 4 -3.11 3.76 5.77
C THR A 4 -4.46 4.01 6.43
N ASP A 5 -4.76 5.23 6.88
CA ASP A 5 -6.12 5.59 7.32
C ASP A 5 -7.16 5.35 6.22
N ARG A 6 -6.79 5.58 4.95
CA ARG A 6 -7.70 5.34 3.84
C ARG A 6 -7.94 3.86 3.60
N LEU A 7 -6.92 3.01 3.71
CA LEU A 7 -7.08 1.56 3.58
C LEU A 7 -7.95 1.00 4.70
N GLN A 8 -7.79 1.52 5.93
CA GLN A 8 -8.68 1.18 7.05
C GLN A 8 -10.09 1.74 6.86
N GLY A 9 -10.23 2.98 6.40
CA GLY A 9 -11.53 3.62 6.12
C GLY A 9 -12.28 2.99 4.94
N LEU A 10 -11.58 2.33 4.01
CA LEU A 10 -12.15 1.48 2.97
C LEU A 10 -12.40 0.04 3.43
N GLY A 11 -12.07 -0.28 4.68
CA GLY A 11 -12.24 -1.62 5.24
C GLY A 11 -11.29 -2.68 4.67
N LEU A 12 -10.24 -2.30 3.93
CA LEU A 12 -9.30 -3.24 3.29
C LEU A 12 -8.33 -3.88 4.30
N VAL A 13 -8.00 -3.13 5.35
CA VAL A 13 -7.11 -3.60 6.42
C VAL A 13 -7.66 -3.18 7.76
N ARG A 14 -7.40 -3.97 8.79
CA ARG A 14 -7.76 -3.65 10.18
C ARG A 14 -6.55 -3.81 11.09
N LEU A 15 -6.44 -2.98 12.11
CA LEU A 15 -5.41 -3.14 13.12
C LEU A 15 -5.70 -4.39 13.98
N VAL A 16 -4.74 -5.29 14.11
CA VAL A 16 -4.79 -6.48 14.97
C VAL A 16 -3.54 -6.49 15.83
N GLY A 17 -3.72 -6.19 17.12
CA GLY A 17 -2.60 -6.01 18.04
C GLY A 17 -1.71 -4.85 17.62
N ARG A 18 -0.47 -5.15 17.22
CA ARG A 18 0.53 -4.14 16.80
C ARG A 18 0.68 -3.98 15.29
N ASP A 19 0.12 -4.91 14.51
CA ASP A 19 0.23 -4.98 13.06
C ASP A 19 -1.15 -4.87 12.39
N TYR A 20 -1.19 -4.91 11.06
CA TYR A 20 -2.43 -4.95 10.30
C TYR A 20 -2.77 -6.39 9.87
N ALA A 21 -4.05 -6.67 9.74
CA ALA A 21 -4.57 -7.83 9.03
C ALA A 21 -5.35 -7.33 7.80
N VAL A 22 -5.17 -8.00 6.67
CA VAL A 22 -5.98 -7.78 5.47
C VAL A 22 -7.35 -8.42 5.71
N THR A 23 -8.43 -7.69 5.42
CA THR A 23 -9.79 -8.23 5.50
C THR A 23 -10.14 -9.01 4.23
N GLU A 24 -11.25 -9.74 4.20
CA GLU A 24 -11.69 -10.41 2.97
C GLU A 24 -11.95 -9.40 1.82
N ILE A 25 -12.57 -8.25 2.12
CA ILE A 25 -12.74 -7.15 1.15
C ILE A 25 -11.38 -6.61 0.66
N GLY A 26 -10.40 -6.55 1.58
CA GLY A 26 -9.02 -6.21 1.27
C GLY A 26 -8.41 -7.18 0.27
N TRP A 27 -8.60 -8.48 0.50
CA TRP A 27 -8.12 -9.53 -0.39
C TRP A 27 -8.77 -9.48 -1.75
N ASP A 28 -10.11 -9.33 -1.84
CA ASP A 28 -10.81 -9.19 -3.12
C ASP A 28 -10.24 -8.02 -3.94
N LYS A 29 -10.03 -6.88 -3.29
CA LYS A 29 -9.46 -5.69 -3.93
C LYS A 29 -8.00 -5.93 -4.36
N PHE A 30 -7.19 -6.56 -3.52
CA PHE A 30 -5.78 -6.83 -3.81
C PHE A 30 -5.61 -7.85 -4.93
N THR A 31 -6.40 -8.92 -4.94
CA THR A 31 -6.47 -9.88 -6.04
C THR A 31 -6.88 -9.22 -7.35
N ALA A 32 -7.86 -8.29 -7.33
CA ALA A 32 -8.22 -7.51 -8.52
C ALA A 32 -7.07 -6.61 -9.05
N LEU A 33 -6.08 -6.31 -8.22
CA LEU A 33 -4.86 -5.59 -8.60
C LEU A 33 -3.70 -6.55 -8.94
N GLY A 34 -3.92 -7.87 -8.91
CA GLY A 34 -2.92 -8.91 -9.18
C GLY A 34 -2.07 -9.33 -7.98
N LEU A 35 -2.48 -8.99 -6.75
CA LEU A 35 -1.80 -9.39 -5.52
C LEU A 35 -2.45 -10.66 -4.94
N GLU A 36 -1.83 -11.80 -5.19
CA GLU A 36 -2.35 -13.11 -4.76
C GLU A 36 -2.11 -13.42 -3.28
N ARG A 37 -3.18 -13.79 -2.57
CA ARG A 37 -3.16 -14.09 -1.13
C ARG A 37 -2.18 -15.19 -0.76
N SER A 38 -2.24 -16.32 -1.45
CA SER A 38 -1.36 -17.49 -1.22
C SER A 38 0.11 -17.13 -1.38
N THR A 39 0.42 -16.27 -2.35
CA THR A 39 1.80 -15.81 -2.60
C THR A 39 2.28 -14.90 -1.47
N LEU A 40 1.43 -13.99 -0.99
CA LEU A 40 1.79 -13.05 0.08
C LEU A 40 1.85 -13.70 1.46
N GLU A 41 0.99 -14.69 1.74
CA GLU A 41 1.03 -15.47 2.99
C GLU A 41 2.25 -16.40 3.05
N SER A 42 2.72 -16.91 1.91
CA SER A 42 3.94 -17.72 1.82
C SER A 42 5.24 -16.93 1.95
N ALA A 43 5.18 -15.60 1.87
CA ALA A 43 6.35 -14.75 1.93
C ALA A 43 7.00 -14.81 3.32
N ARG A 44 8.35 -14.85 3.37
CA ARG A 44 9.13 -14.77 4.62
C ARG A 44 8.95 -13.45 5.42
N ARG A 45 8.21 -12.49 4.87
CA ARG A 45 7.93 -11.19 5.49
C ARG A 45 6.62 -11.27 6.25
N HIS A 46 6.50 -10.50 7.35
CA HIS A 46 5.20 -10.26 7.97
C HIS A 46 4.21 -9.77 6.91
N LEU A 47 2.99 -10.30 6.93
CA LEU A 47 2.01 -10.07 5.88
C LEU A 47 1.69 -8.58 5.69
N ALA A 48 1.21 -7.92 6.76
CA ALA A 48 0.87 -6.51 6.76
C ALA A 48 1.39 -5.84 8.05
N ARG A 49 2.69 -5.53 8.07
CA ARG A 49 3.34 -4.92 9.24
C ARG A 49 2.94 -3.46 9.37
N ARG A 50 2.71 -2.99 10.60
CA ARG A 50 2.62 -1.56 10.87
C ARG A 50 4.04 -0.99 10.92
N CYS A 51 4.51 -0.43 9.83
CA CYS A 51 5.79 0.29 9.78
C CYS A 51 5.58 1.77 10.08
N ILE A 52 6.57 2.42 10.67
CA ILE A 52 6.55 3.88 10.88
C ILE A 52 7.44 4.49 9.81
N ASP A 53 6.90 5.38 8.98
CA ASP A 53 7.76 6.22 8.14
C ASP A 53 8.33 7.33 9.03
N TRP A 54 9.65 7.39 9.14
CA TRP A 54 10.34 8.40 9.93
C TRP A 54 10.29 9.80 9.29
N SER A 55 10.00 9.90 7.98
CA SER A 55 9.83 11.18 7.29
C SER A 55 8.45 11.80 7.54
N GLU A 56 7.40 10.97 7.62
CA GLU A 56 6.01 11.42 7.84
C GLU A 56 5.54 11.28 9.30
N ARG A 57 6.34 10.63 10.17
CA ARG A 57 6.00 10.18 11.55
C ARG A 57 4.66 9.44 11.64
N ARG A 58 4.25 8.76 10.57
CA ARG A 58 2.93 8.15 10.43
C ARG A 58 3.04 6.64 10.17
N PRO A 59 2.13 5.83 10.75
CA PRO A 59 2.09 4.40 10.45
C PRO A 59 1.67 4.17 9.00
N HIS A 60 2.38 3.28 8.31
CA HIS A 60 2.01 2.77 6.99
C HIS A 60 2.02 1.23 6.98
N ILE A 61 1.33 0.66 6.00
CA ILE A 61 1.38 -0.78 5.73
C ILE A 61 2.72 -1.16 5.09
N GLY A 62 3.55 -1.84 5.87
CA GLY A 62 4.75 -2.53 5.43
C GLY A 62 4.50 -4.03 5.29
N GLY A 63 5.56 -4.83 5.16
CA GLY A 63 5.44 -6.27 5.01
C GLY A 63 5.25 -6.72 3.56
N ALA A 64 4.76 -7.95 3.37
CA ALA A 64 4.54 -8.53 2.05
C ALA A 64 3.53 -7.72 1.23
N VAL A 65 2.42 -7.31 1.84
CA VAL A 65 1.37 -6.48 1.21
C VAL A 65 1.92 -5.11 0.81
N GLY A 66 2.64 -4.43 1.72
CA GLY A 66 3.23 -3.12 1.42
C GLY A 66 4.24 -3.18 0.27
N ALA A 67 5.07 -4.24 0.22
CA ALA A 67 6.03 -4.44 -0.86
C ALA A 67 5.34 -4.75 -2.20
N ALA A 68 4.31 -5.59 -2.19
CA ALA A 68 3.55 -5.93 -3.38
C ALA A 68 2.78 -4.73 -3.95
N LEU A 69 2.19 -3.91 -3.09
CA LEU A 69 1.56 -2.65 -3.50
C LEU A 69 2.59 -1.69 -4.10
N ALA A 70 3.77 -1.54 -3.50
CA ALA A 70 4.81 -0.68 -4.05
C ALA A 70 5.25 -1.14 -5.46
N LEU A 71 5.44 -2.45 -5.65
CA LEU A 71 5.76 -3.03 -6.96
C LEU A 71 4.65 -2.81 -7.98
N TYR A 72 3.38 -3.02 -7.59
CA TYR A 72 2.23 -2.75 -8.45
C TYR A 72 2.21 -1.27 -8.89
N LEU A 73 2.37 -0.34 -7.95
CA LEU A 73 2.37 1.10 -8.25
C LEU A 73 3.53 1.49 -9.19
N GLU A 74 4.69 0.86 -9.06
CA GLU A 74 5.83 1.05 -9.97
C GLU A 74 5.54 0.49 -11.36
N GLN A 75 5.01 -0.74 -11.46
CA GLN A 75 4.65 -1.38 -12.73
C GLN A 75 3.60 -0.60 -13.51
N GLN A 76 2.61 -0.03 -12.81
CA GLN A 76 1.61 0.84 -13.41
C GLN A 76 2.14 2.26 -13.74
N ARG A 77 3.42 2.54 -13.43
CA ARG A 77 4.05 3.86 -13.53
C ARG A 77 3.33 4.95 -12.74
N TRP A 78 2.65 4.57 -11.67
CA TRP A 78 1.98 5.50 -10.76
C TRP A 78 2.97 6.19 -9.83
N ILE A 79 4.07 5.50 -9.50
CA ILE A 79 5.19 6.07 -8.77
C ILE A 79 6.50 5.85 -9.52
N ARG A 80 7.46 6.76 -9.31
CA ARG A 80 8.86 6.62 -9.76
C ARG A 80 9.80 6.83 -8.58
N ARG A 81 10.89 6.07 -8.50
CA ARG A 81 11.92 6.24 -7.46
C ARG A 81 12.87 7.38 -7.81
N GLU A 82 13.31 8.11 -6.81
CA GLU A 82 14.34 9.14 -6.95
C GLU A 82 15.73 8.55 -6.72
N GLY A 83 16.39 8.13 -7.79
CA GLY A 83 17.77 7.64 -7.75
C GLY A 83 17.96 6.53 -6.70
N LYS A 84 18.94 6.72 -5.81
CA LYS A 84 19.26 5.77 -4.71
C LYS A 84 18.56 6.08 -3.39
N THR A 85 17.68 7.09 -3.34
CA THR A 85 16.98 7.45 -2.11
C THR A 85 15.75 6.55 -1.91
N ARG A 86 15.11 6.65 -0.74
CA ARG A 86 13.81 6.00 -0.49
C ARG A 86 12.63 6.87 -0.94
N CYS A 87 12.90 8.01 -1.58
CA CYS A 87 11.86 8.91 -2.04
C CYS A 87 11.20 8.35 -3.29
N VAL A 88 9.87 8.42 -3.32
CA VAL A 88 9.05 8.08 -4.47
C VAL A 88 8.22 9.28 -4.87
N HIS A 89 8.18 9.57 -6.16
CA HIS A 89 7.36 10.63 -6.73
C HIS A 89 6.13 10.02 -7.37
N VAL A 90 4.94 10.53 -7.04
CA VAL A 90 3.71 10.15 -7.72
C VAL A 90 3.67 10.85 -9.07
N THR A 91 3.40 10.10 -10.14
CA THR A 91 3.27 10.66 -11.49
C THR A 91 1.87 11.27 -11.68
N ALA A 92 1.67 12.09 -12.71
CA ALA A 92 0.33 12.61 -13.02
C ALA A 92 -0.69 11.47 -13.30
N GLN A 93 -0.24 10.38 -13.94
CA GLN A 93 -1.03 9.17 -14.11
C GLN A 93 -1.30 8.49 -12.77
N GLY A 94 -0.29 8.42 -11.90
CA GLY A 94 -0.42 7.86 -10.58
C GLY A 94 -1.40 8.59 -9.68
N GLY A 95 -1.47 9.92 -9.77
CA GLY A 95 -2.47 10.69 -9.02
C GLY A 95 -3.90 10.26 -9.38
N ARG A 96 -4.19 10.05 -10.66
CA ARG A 96 -5.50 9.55 -11.12
C ARG A 96 -5.75 8.11 -10.70
N GLY A 97 -4.79 7.22 -10.93
CA GLY A 97 -4.94 5.82 -10.57
C GLY A 97 -5.10 5.59 -9.07
N LEU A 98 -4.35 6.32 -8.24
CA LEU A 98 -4.48 6.28 -6.78
C LEU A 98 -5.85 6.79 -6.31
N TRP A 99 -6.42 7.77 -7.00
CA TRP A 99 -7.78 8.24 -6.75
C TRP A 99 -8.81 7.17 -7.13
N GLU A 100 -8.72 6.59 -8.33
CA GLU A 100 -9.70 5.60 -8.80
C GLU A 100 -9.65 4.29 -7.99
N ALA A 101 -8.45 3.78 -7.71
CA ALA A 101 -8.29 2.50 -7.02
C ALA A 101 -8.52 2.60 -5.51
N PHE A 102 -8.10 3.70 -4.88
CA PHE A 102 -8.02 3.83 -3.42
C PHE A 102 -8.60 5.14 -2.86
N GLY A 103 -9.11 6.03 -3.72
CA GLY A 103 -9.64 7.31 -3.28
C GLY A 103 -8.60 8.22 -2.63
N PHE A 104 -7.32 8.12 -3.01
CA PHE A 104 -6.28 9.05 -2.56
C PHE A 104 -6.20 10.26 -3.48
N HIS A 105 -6.47 11.44 -2.94
CA HIS A 105 -6.16 12.69 -3.61
C HIS A 105 -4.67 13.01 -3.45
N TRP A 106 -3.90 12.75 -4.51
CA TRP A 106 -2.56 13.29 -4.61
C TRP A 106 -2.61 14.77 -4.98
N ARG A 107 -2.17 15.64 -4.06
CA ARG A 107 -1.89 17.05 -4.33
C ARG A 107 -0.36 17.14 -4.32
N GLY A 108 0.23 17.29 -5.51
CA GLY A 108 1.68 17.38 -5.68
C GLY A 108 2.29 18.49 -4.85
#